data_AF-A0A975IUZ1-F1
#
_entry.id   AF-A0A975IUZ1-F1
#
_cell.length_a   1.000
_cell.length_b   1.000
_cell.length_c   1.000
_cell.angle_alpha   90.00
_cell.angle_beta   90.00
_cell.angle_gamma   90.00
#
_symmetry.space_group_name_H-M   'P 1'
#
loop_
_entity.id
_entity.type
_entity.pdbx_description
1 polymer ?
#
loop_
_entity_poly.entity_id
_entity_poly.type
_entity_poly.pdbx_seq_one_letter_code
_entity_poly.pdbx_strand_id
1 'polypeptide(L)' 'MDVEIRTPAETSADFKRSLHRFLDSRTFADDEGFTIHWAEPAGAEVIHHVRFETAEVAEAFQTSWRTDFLDRE' A
#
# COMPACT_ATOMS: atom_id res chain seq x y z
N MET A 1 3.93 -7.95 -9.48
CA MET A 1 4.65 -6.66 -9.47
C MET A 1 4.94 -6.28 -8.02
N ASP A 2 6.19 -5.96 -7.70
CA ASP A 2 6.56 -5.45 -6.38
C ASP A 2 6.50 -3.92 -6.38
N VAL A 3 5.93 -3.34 -5.33
CA VAL A 3 5.82 -1.90 -5.15
C VAL A 3 6.36 -1.56 -3.77
N GLU A 4 7.40 -0.72 -3.76
CA GLU A 4 7.94 -0.12 -2.55
C GLU A 4 7.28 1.24 -2.33
N ILE A 5 6.66 1.43 -1.16
CA ILE A 5 6.10 2.72 -0.76
C ILE A 5 6.75 3.15 0.55
N ARG A 6 7.20 4.40 0.58
CA ARG A 6 7.81 5.02 1.74
C ARG A 6 6.80 5.98 2.35
N THR A 7 6.51 5.80 3.62
CA THR A 7 5.64 6.72 4.37
C THR A 7 6.36 7.18 5.63
N PRO A 8 6.07 8.38 6.14
CA PRO A 8 6.39 8.73 7.52
C PRO A 8 5.90 7.64 8.49
N ALA A 9 6.65 7.40 9.57
CA ALA A 9 6.29 6.39 10.57
C ALA A 9 4.95 6.71 11.23
N GLU A 10 4.64 7.98 11.45
CA GLU A 10 3.38 8.45 12.03
C GLU A 10 2.15 8.16 11.16
N THR A 11 2.33 8.02 9.84
CA THR A 11 1.24 7.76 8.89
C THR A 11 1.22 6.34 8.33
N SER A 12 2.17 5.51 8.77
CA SER A 12 2.27 4.09 8.41
C SER A 12 0.98 3.32 8.72
N ALA A 13 0.31 3.65 9.83
CA ALA A 13 -0.96 3.03 10.20
C ALA A 13 -2.11 3.40 9.26
N ASP A 14 -2.20 4.66 8.83
CA ASP A 14 -3.19 5.13 7.87
C ASP A 14 -2.95 4.51 6.48
N PHE A 15 -1.68 4.40 6.07
CA PHE A 15 -1.31 3.69 4.85
C PHE A 15 -1.82 2.23 4.85
N LYS A 16 -1.57 1.49 5.94
CA LYS A 16 -2.03 0.10 6.07
C LYS A 16 -3.55 -0.03 5.93
N ARG A 17 -4.30 0.90 6.54
CA ARG A 17 -5.77 0.93 6.44
C ARG A 17 -6.24 1.26 5.02
N SER A 18 -5.59 2.21 4.35
CA SER A 18 -5.93 2.59 2.96
C SER A 18 -5.66 1.43 2.00
N LEU A 19 -4.52 0.73 2.16
CA LEU A 19 -4.20 -0.47 1.39
C LEU A 19 -5.21 -1.59 1.61
N HIS A 20 -5.57 -1.90 2.86
CA HIS A 20 -6.60 -2.90 3.15
C HIS A 20 -7.94 -2.54 2.51
N ARG A 21 -8.37 -1.28 2.58
CA ARG A 21 -9.62 -0.82 1.95
C ARG A 21 -9.58 -0.93 0.44
N PHE A 22 -8.45 -0.57 -0.19
CA PHE A 22 -8.26 -0.70 -1.63
C PHE A 22 -8.38 -2.17 -2.05
N LEU A 23 -7.72 -3.07 -1.33
CA LEU A 23 -7.74 -4.51 -1.59
C LEU A 23 -9.12 -5.14 -1.33
N ASP A 24 -9.85 -4.68 -0.32
CA ASP A 24 -11.20 -5.16 0.01
C ASP A 24 -12.25 -4.67 -1.01
N SER A 25 -12.12 -3.42 -1.47
CA SER A 25 -13.06 -2.81 -2.42
C SER A 25 -13.03 -3.41 -3.82
N ARG A 26 -11.90 -4.00 -4.19
CA ARG A 26 -11.81 -4.84 -5.38
C ARG A 26 -12.12 -6.24 -4.89
N THR A 27 -13.06 -6.93 -5.50
CA THR A 27 -13.26 -8.37 -5.29
C THR A 27 -12.04 -9.16 -5.79
N PHE A 28 -10.88 -8.95 -5.16
CA PHE A 28 -9.81 -9.93 -5.07
C PHE A 28 -10.35 -10.96 -4.08
N ALA A 29 -11.16 -11.87 -4.62
CA ALA A 29 -11.73 -12.94 -3.82
C ALA A 29 -10.59 -13.72 -3.18
N ASP A 30 -10.59 -13.72 -1.85
CA ASP A 30 -9.73 -14.49 -0.96
C ASP A 30 -8.24 -14.16 -0.96
N ASP A 31 -7.65 -14.31 0.22
CA ASP A 31 -6.28 -14.09 0.69
C ASP A 31 -5.09 -14.63 -0.16
N GLU A 32 -5.28 -15.03 -1.43
CA GLU A 32 -4.28 -15.78 -2.21
C GLU A 32 -3.40 -14.96 -3.16
N GLY A 33 -3.64 -13.65 -3.33
CA GLY A 33 -3.00 -12.87 -4.40
C GLY A 33 -1.83 -11.96 -4.00
N PHE A 34 -1.72 -11.55 -2.73
CA PHE A 34 -0.78 -10.50 -2.35
C PHE A 34 0.00 -10.85 -1.09
N THR A 35 1.29 -10.49 -1.06
CA THR A 35 2.13 -10.61 0.13
C THR A 35 2.58 -9.22 0.51
N ILE A 36 2.33 -8.84 1.76
CA ILE A 36 2.76 -7.54 2.28
C ILE A 36 3.83 -7.78 3.33
N HIS A 37 5.03 -7.27 3.05
CA HIS A 37 6.13 -7.28 4.01
C HIS A 37 6.27 -5.88 4.60
N TRP A 38 6.21 -5.82 5.93
CA TRP A 38 6.40 -4.61 6.70
C TRP A 38 7.79 -4.64 7.32
N ALA A 39 8.62 -3.63 7.05
CA ALA A 39 9.83 -3.42 7.84
C ALA A 39 9.45 -2.60 9.09
N GLU A 40 9.90 -3.02 10.27
CA GLU A 40 9.71 -2.23 11.49
C GLU A 40 10.41 -0.86 11.37
N PRO A 41 9.81 0.22 11.88
CA PRO A 41 10.39 1.55 11.80
C PRO A 41 11.69 1.62 12.59
N ALA A 42 12.82 1.62 11.88
CA ALA A 42 14.08 2.10 12.41
C ALA A 42 14.31 3.55 11.94
N GLY A 43 13.38 4.47 12.27
CA GLY A 43 13.50 5.88 11.87
C GLY A 43 12.17 6.62 11.72
N ALA A 44 12.24 7.81 11.12
CA ALA A 44 11.08 8.65 10.80
C ALA A 44 10.26 8.14 9.61
N GLU A 45 10.76 7.13 8.88
CA GLU A 45 10.15 6.56 7.69
C GLU A 45 9.97 5.04 7.83
N VAL A 46 8.91 4.53 7.21
CA VAL A 46 8.59 3.11 7.09
C VAL A 46 8.55 2.75 5.62
N ILE A 47 9.19 1.64 5.27
CA ILE A 47 9.16 1.07 3.93
C ILE A 47 8.15 -0.08 3.91
N HIS A 48 7.17 0.03 3.04
CA HIS A 48 6.14 -0.98 2.81
C HIS A 48 6.41 -1.67 1.47
N HIS A 49 6.63 -2.98 1.52
CA HIS A 49 6.75 -3.81 0.32
C HIS A 49 5.43 -4.49 0.06
N VAL A 50 4.76 -4.08 -1.03
CA VAL A 50 3.47 -4.63 -1.44
C VAL A 50 3.65 -5.37 -2.75
N ARG A 51 3.44 -6.69 -2.71
CA ARG A 51 3.44 -7.52 -3.92
C ARG A 51 2.02 -7.65 -4.46
N PHE A 52 1.80 -7.13 -5.66
CA PHE A 52 0.55 -7.28 -6.42
C PHE A 52 0.68 -8.39 -7.48
N GLU A 53 -0.42 -9.04 -7.83
CA GLU A 53 -0.43 -10.08 -8.88
C GLU A 53 -0.14 -9.51 -10.26
N THR A 54 -0.75 -8.38 -10.61
CA THR A 54 -0.63 -7.75 -11.93
C THR A 54 -0.13 -6.32 -11.84
N ALA A 55 0.44 -5.83 -12.94
CA ALA A 55 0.88 -4.43 -13.04
C ALA A 55 -0.31 -3.45 -12.97
N GLU A 56 -1.43 -3.79 -13.59
CA GLU A 56 -2.64 -2.96 -13.59
C GLU A 56 -3.17 -2.69 -12.16
N VAL A 57 -3.10 -3.70 -11.29
CA VAL A 57 -3.51 -3.53 -9.89
C VAL A 57 -2.53 -2.65 -9.13
N ALA A 58 -1.24 -2.86 -9.34
CA ALA A 58 -0.20 -2.03 -8.75
C ALA A 58 -0.31 -0.56 -9.18
N GLU A 59 -0.53 -0.29 -10.47
CA GLU A 59 -0.70 1.06 -11.01
C GLU A 59 -1.95 1.76 -10.47
N ALA A 60 -3.05 1.01 -10.33
CA ALA A 60 -4.27 1.56 -9.76
C ALA A 60 -4.16 1.85 -8.27
N PHE A 61 -3.48 0.99 -7.50
CA PHE A 61 -3.14 1.31 -6.11
C PHE A 61 -2.23 2.54 -6.08
N GLN A 62 -1.24 2.60 -6.97
CA GLN A 62 -0.30 3.71 -7.06
C GLN A 62 -0.98 5.06 -7.26
N THR A 63 -1.98 5.06 -8.14
CA THR A 63 -2.79 6.24 -8.41
C THR A 63 -3.68 6.58 -7.22
N SER A 64 -4.36 5.59 -6.64
CA SER A 64 -5.27 5.80 -5.50
C SER A 64 -4.56 6.31 -4.25
N TRP A 65 -3.41 5.71 -3.86
CA TRP A 65 -2.69 6.15 -2.66
C TRP A 65 -2.11 7.54 -2.88
N ARG A 66 -1.60 7.85 -4.07
CA ARG A 66 -1.06 9.17 -4.36
C ARG A 66 -2.14 10.25 -4.25
N THR A 67 -3.34 10.00 -4.75
CA THR A 67 -4.46 10.94 -4.60
C THR A 67 -4.92 11.07 -3.15
N ASP A 68 -5.00 9.97 -2.38
CA ASP A 68 -5.46 10.01 -0.99
C ASP A 68 -4.44 10.63 -0.02
N PHE A 69 -3.14 10.57 -0.38
CA PHE A 69 -2.03 10.84 0.52
C PHE A 69 -1.17 12.05 0.14
N LEU A 70 -0.92 12.29 -1.16
CA LEU A 70 -0.09 13.41 -1.65
C LEU A 70 -0.93 14.62 -2.10
N ASP A 71 -2.19 14.44 -2.50
CA ASP A 71 -3.08 15.54 -2.93
C ASP A 71 -3.81 16.21 -1.74
N ARG A 72 -3.39 15.88 -0.51
CA ARG A 72 -4.00 16.35 0.74
C ARG A 72 -3.27 17.58 1.31
N GLU A 73 -2.60 18.35 0.45
CA GLU A 73 -1.94 19.64 0.75
C GLU A 73 -2.83 20.84 0.39
#